data_AF-A0A8I0GQ27-F1
#
_entry.id   AF-A0A8I0GQ27-F1
#
_cell.length_a   1.000
_cell.length_b   1.000
_cell.length_c   1.000
_cell.angle_alpha   90.00
_cell.angle_beta   90.00
_cell.angle_gamma   90.00
#
_symmetry.space_group_name_H-M   'P 1'
#
loop_
_entity.id
_entity.type
_entity.pdbx_description
1 polymer ?
#
loop_
_entity_poly.entity_id
_entity_poly.type
_entity_poly.pdbx_seq_one_letter_code
_entity_poly.pdbx_strand_id
1 'polypeptide(L)'
;MQHLRLLRLVAFAGASLALAACAQPPAPTTAAPAAADAQSAAAPVSPAGHMVVHKSASCGCCGIWVDHVRRAGFSVEVRDTDDLMTVKQRLGVPLDKAACHTAEVGPYIVEGHIPATDIQRLLRERPLARGLLLPGMPAGSPGMEVPGMPVPGYTVELLGRDGRTAPFSRHGRASDET
;
A
#
# COMPACT_ATOMS: atom_id res chain seq x y z
N MET A 1 49.81 5.03 24.14
CA MET A 1 50.41 6.01 23.21
C MET A 1 49.36 7.06 22.86
N GLN A 2 49.37 8.16 23.60
CA GLN A 2 48.51 9.34 23.42
C GLN A 2 49.17 10.28 22.41
N HIS A 3 48.47 10.71 21.36
CA HIS A 3 48.83 11.94 20.66
C HIS A 3 47.58 12.79 20.36
N LEU A 4 47.38 13.71 21.29
CA LEU A 4 46.54 14.90 21.28
C LEU A 4 47.29 16.03 20.55
N ARG A 5 46.68 16.63 19.52
CA ARG A 5 47.07 17.90 18.86
C ARG A 5 45.83 18.46 18.16
N LEU A 6 45.48 19.73 18.12
CA LEU A 6 45.79 20.92 18.90
C LEU A 6 44.70 21.94 18.46
N LEU A 7 43.91 22.48 19.38
CA LEU A 7 43.00 23.60 19.10
C LEU A 7 43.78 24.84 18.66
N ARG A 8 43.28 25.58 17.66
CA ARG A 8 43.65 26.97 17.42
C ARG A 8 42.40 27.84 17.52
N LEU A 9 42.19 28.43 18.69
CA LEU A 9 41.39 29.64 18.86
C LEU A 9 42.19 30.81 18.29
N VAL A 10 41.54 31.65 17.50
CA VAL A 10 41.99 33.01 17.21
C VAL A 10 40.83 33.94 17.54
N ALA A 11 41.00 34.68 18.63
CA ALA A 11 40.15 35.81 18.99
C ALA A 11 40.83 37.09 18.48
N PHE A 12 40.08 37.97 17.82
CA PHE A 12 40.48 39.36 17.65
C PHE A 12 39.32 40.26 18.10
N ALA A 13 39.60 40.99 19.18
CA ALA A 13 38.82 42.12 19.65
C ALA A 13 39.20 43.37 18.83
N GLY A 14 38.21 44.19 18.50
CA GLY A 14 38.41 45.49 17.87
C GLY A 14 37.13 46.30 17.89
N ALA A 15 36.99 47.13 18.93
CA ALA A 15 35.96 48.17 19.04
C ALA A 15 36.58 49.53 18.70
N SER A 16 35.90 50.38 17.92
CA SER A 16 35.60 51.79 18.29
C SER A 16 34.96 52.60 17.17
N LEU A 17 34.09 53.51 17.62
CA LEU A 17 33.18 54.47 16.97
C LEU A 17 33.88 55.53 16.09
N ALA A 18 33.18 56.04 15.07
CA ALA A 18 32.71 57.44 15.01
C ALA A 18 31.88 57.76 13.74
N LEU A 19 31.01 58.76 13.87
CA LEU A 19 29.89 59.16 13.01
C LEU A 19 30.27 59.86 11.70
N ALA A 20 29.43 59.68 10.66
CA ALA A 20 29.12 60.71 9.67
C ALA A 20 27.74 60.46 9.05
N ALA A 21 26.94 61.52 8.94
CA ALA A 21 25.53 61.52 8.59
C ALA A 21 25.27 61.85 7.09
N CYS A 22 24.02 61.61 6.70
CA CYS A 22 23.26 62.16 5.57
C CYS A 22 23.52 61.59 4.15
N ALA A 23 22.63 60.68 3.72
CA ALA A 23 21.62 60.92 2.66
C ALA A 23 21.11 59.56 2.12
N GLN A 24 19.84 59.22 2.40
CA GLN A 24 19.18 58.03 1.86
C GLN A 24 18.58 58.33 0.48
N PRO A 25 18.87 57.51 -0.55
CA PRO A 25 18.08 57.50 -1.77
C PRO A 25 16.71 56.82 -1.52
N PRO A 26 15.64 57.24 -2.22
CA PRO A 26 14.31 56.65 -2.04
C PRO A 26 14.28 55.19 -2.53
N ALA A 27 13.62 54.34 -1.76
CA ALA A 27 13.47 52.92 -2.02
C ALA A 27 12.67 52.65 -3.31
N PRO A 28 13.09 51.71 -4.17
CA PRO A 28 12.19 51.10 -5.13
C PRO A 28 11.27 50.11 -4.40
N THR A 29 9.97 50.41 -4.41
CA THR A 29 8.87 49.50 -4.07
C THR A 29 9.04 48.20 -4.84
N THR A 30 9.53 47.16 -4.18
CA THR A 30 9.41 45.80 -4.68
C THR A 30 8.31 45.18 -3.85
N ALA A 31 7.14 45.03 -4.47
CA ALA A 31 6.00 44.34 -3.90
C ALA A 31 6.44 42.97 -3.40
N ALA A 32 6.16 42.69 -2.12
CA ALA A 32 6.28 41.34 -1.59
C ALA A 32 5.43 40.39 -2.46
N PRO A 33 5.91 39.19 -2.81
CA PRO A 33 4.99 38.19 -3.33
C PRO A 33 4.03 37.89 -2.19
N ALA A 34 2.74 38.11 -2.44
CA ALA A 34 1.69 37.58 -1.60
C ALA A 34 1.97 36.08 -1.48
N ALA A 35 2.19 35.60 -0.25
CA ALA A 35 2.22 34.19 0.06
C ALA A 35 0.88 33.62 -0.39
N ALA A 36 0.86 32.97 -1.54
CA ALA A 36 -0.25 32.13 -1.93
C ALA A 36 -0.25 30.97 -0.94
N ASP A 37 -1.18 31.00 0.01
CA ASP A 37 -1.54 29.86 0.83
C ASP A 37 -1.92 28.71 -0.10
N ALA A 38 -0.93 27.87 -0.42
CA ALA A 38 -1.17 26.57 -1.00
C ALA A 38 -1.80 25.71 0.10
N GLN A 39 -3.12 25.82 0.26
CA GLN A 39 -3.90 24.81 0.96
C GLN A 39 -3.68 23.50 0.20
N SER A 40 -2.73 22.69 0.68
CA SER A 40 -2.58 21.31 0.28
C SER A 40 -3.88 20.60 0.65
N ALA A 41 -4.78 20.45 -0.32
CA ALA A 41 -5.99 19.66 -0.15
C ALA A 41 -5.56 18.24 0.23
N ALA A 42 -5.75 17.87 1.49
CA ALA A 42 -5.51 16.51 1.95
C ALA A 42 -6.43 15.60 1.14
N ALA A 43 -5.83 14.65 0.41
CA ALA A 43 -6.59 13.65 -0.31
C ALA A 43 -7.53 12.92 0.65
N PRO A 44 -8.77 12.58 0.23
CA PRO A 44 -9.71 11.86 1.08
C PRO A 44 -9.09 10.55 1.57
N VAL A 45 -9.01 10.38 2.89
CA VAL A 45 -8.48 9.17 3.52
C VAL A 45 -9.49 8.04 3.31
N SER A 46 -9.09 6.99 2.61
CA SER A 46 -9.94 5.84 2.38
C SER A 46 -10.18 5.07 3.69
N PRO A 47 -11.44 4.75 4.03
CA PRO A 47 -11.78 4.17 5.33
C PRO A 47 -11.19 2.76 5.53
N ALA A 48 -10.97 2.00 4.45
CA ALA A 48 -10.40 0.65 4.52
C ALA A 48 -8.87 0.61 4.28
N GLY A 49 -8.26 1.71 3.85
CA GLY A 49 -6.83 1.81 3.53
C GLY A 49 -6.50 1.76 2.04
N HIS A 50 -5.21 1.92 1.74
CA HIS A 50 -4.64 1.88 0.39
C HIS A 50 -4.15 0.47 0.05
N MET A 51 -4.46 0.02 -1.16
CA MET A 51 -4.09 -1.28 -1.71
C MET A 51 -3.39 -1.11 -3.06
N VAL A 52 -2.28 -1.82 -3.26
CA VAL A 52 -1.61 -1.93 -4.57
C VAL A 52 -1.90 -3.31 -5.12
N VAL A 53 -2.49 -3.39 -6.32
CA VAL A 53 -2.85 -4.65 -6.98
C VAL A 53 -1.98 -4.83 -8.20
N HIS A 54 -1.28 -5.95 -8.26
CA HIS A 54 -0.46 -6.38 -9.40
C HIS A 54 -1.22 -7.45 -10.18
N LYS A 55 -1.40 -7.23 -11.48
CA LYS A 55 -2.11 -8.15 -12.38
C LYS A 55 -1.60 -8.03 -13.82
N SER A 56 -2.06 -8.91 -14.71
CA SER A 56 -1.96 -8.66 -16.14
C SER A 56 -3.04 -7.68 -16.61
N ALA A 57 -2.71 -6.81 -17.57
CA ALA A 57 -3.66 -5.89 -18.20
C ALA A 57 -4.87 -6.61 -18.82
N SER A 58 -4.66 -7.83 -19.35
CA SER A 58 -5.69 -8.61 -20.03
C SER A 58 -6.55 -9.50 -19.11
N CYS A 59 -6.26 -9.54 -17.80
CA CYS A 59 -7.02 -10.36 -16.86
C CYS A 59 -8.36 -9.70 -16.49
N GLY A 60 -9.45 -10.10 -17.16
CA GLY A 60 -10.79 -9.54 -16.93
C GLY A 60 -11.33 -9.77 -15.51
N CYS A 61 -11.24 -11.00 -14.98
CA CYS A 61 -11.73 -11.31 -13.63
C CYS A 61 -10.98 -10.52 -12.54
N CYS A 62 -9.68 -10.29 -12.72
CA CYS A 62 -8.88 -9.44 -11.84
C CYS A 62 -9.42 -8.00 -11.78
N GLY A 63 -9.91 -7.47 -12.91
CA GLY A 63 -10.57 -6.15 -12.97
C GLY A 63 -11.87 -6.11 -12.16
N ILE A 64 -12.70 -7.15 -12.27
CA ILE A 64 -13.95 -7.26 -11.50
C ILE A 64 -13.66 -7.34 -9.99
N TRP A 65 -12.62 -8.08 -9.60
CA TRP A 65 -12.18 -8.15 -8.21
C TRP A 65 -11.66 -6.79 -7.69
N VAL A 66 -10.92 -6.04 -8.51
CA VAL A 66 -10.51 -4.67 -8.16
C VAL A 66 -11.73 -3.78 -7.89
N ASP A 67 -12.76 -3.87 -8.72
CA ASP A 67 -13.99 -3.10 -8.50
C ASP A 67 -14.73 -3.54 -7.23
N HIS A 68 -14.68 -4.83 -6.89
CA HIS A 68 -15.22 -5.35 -5.64
C HIS A 68 -14.54 -4.72 -4.42
N VAL A 69 -13.21 -4.71 -4.35
CA VAL A 69 -12.49 -4.10 -3.22
C VAL A 69 -12.63 -2.57 -3.20
N ARG A 70 -12.72 -1.90 -4.35
CA ARG A 70 -13.04 -0.46 -4.40
C ARG A 70 -14.41 -0.15 -3.79
N ARG A 71 -15.45 -0.91 -4.16
CA ARG A 71 -16.80 -0.77 -3.58
C ARG A 71 -16.81 -1.04 -2.08
N ALA A 72 -15.90 -1.86 -1.58
CA ALA A 72 -15.72 -2.10 -0.15
C ALA A 72 -14.93 -0.99 0.59
N GLY A 73 -14.54 0.10 -0.10
CA GLY A 73 -13.96 1.29 0.51
C GLY A 73 -12.43 1.36 0.50
N PHE A 74 -11.75 0.47 -0.22
CA PHE A 74 -10.31 0.54 -0.44
C PHE A 74 -9.97 1.56 -1.54
N SER A 75 -8.92 2.36 -1.35
CA SER A 75 -8.26 3.05 -2.47
C SER A 75 -7.30 2.08 -3.12
N VAL A 76 -7.45 1.87 -4.44
CA VAL A 76 -6.76 0.81 -5.16
C VAL A 76 -5.95 1.37 -6.31
N GLU A 77 -4.63 1.28 -6.18
CA GLU A 77 -3.66 1.46 -7.25
C GLU A 77 -3.51 0.15 -8.02
N VAL A 78 -3.72 0.17 -9.33
CA VAL A 78 -3.54 -1.01 -10.19
C VAL A 78 -2.21 -0.87 -10.94
N ARG A 79 -1.38 -1.90 -10.84
CA ARG A 79 -0.10 -2.03 -11.53
C ARG A 79 -0.17 -3.22 -12.48
N ASP A 80 -0.31 -2.91 -13.76
CA ASP A 80 -0.25 -3.94 -14.79
C ASP A 80 1.19 -4.35 -15.06
N THR A 81 1.43 -5.66 -15.17
CA THR A 81 2.75 -6.25 -15.45
C THR A 81 2.62 -7.48 -16.33
N ASP A 82 3.58 -7.65 -17.23
CA ASP A 82 3.72 -8.87 -18.05
C ASP A 82 4.45 -9.99 -17.28
N ASP A 83 5.20 -9.64 -16.23
CA ASP A 83 5.92 -10.60 -15.37
C ASP A 83 5.36 -10.56 -13.94
N LEU A 84 4.16 -11.12 -13.79
CA LEU A 84 3.51 -11.22 -12.49
C LEU A 84 4.20 -12.24 -11.56
N MET A 85 4.86 -13.25 -12.11
CA MET A 85 5.53 -14.28 -11.30
C MET A 85 6.72 -13.71 -10.53
N THR A 86 7.51 -12.81 -11.14
CA THR A 86 8.58 -12.10 -10.44
C THR A 86 8.03 -11.23 -9.30
N VAL A 87 6.88 -10.58 -9.51
CA VAL A 87 6.21 -9.83 -8.43
C VAL A 87 5.79 -10.75 -7.28
N LYS A 88 5.14 -11.88 -7.59
CA LYS A 88 4.72 -12.88 -6.60
C LYS A 88 5.90 -13.40 -5.77
N GLN A 89 7.01 -13.75 -6.42
CA GLN A 89 8.22 -14.21 -5.75
C GLN A 89 8.84 -13.15 -4.84
N ARG A 90 8.92 -11.89 -5.32
CA ARG A 90 9.40 -10.75 -4.51
C ARG A 90 8.54 -10.52 -3.26
N LEU A 91 7.22 -10.69 -3.40
CA LEU A 91 6.27 -10.61 -2.29
C LEU A 91 6.22 -11.89 -1.45
N GLY A 92 6.94 -12.93 -1.86
CA GLY A 92 7.07 -14.25 -1.24
C GLY A 92 5.76 -15.04 -1.22
N VAL A 93 4.93 -14.91 -2.25
CA VAL A 93 3.79 -15.80 -2.49
C VAL A 93 4.33 -17.21 -2.79
N PRO A 94 3.89 -18.26 -2.08
CA PRO A 94 4.26 -19.64 -2.41
C PRO A 94 3.78 -20.01 -3.82
N LEU A 95 4.65 -20.62 -4.63
CA LEU A 95 4.36 -20.88 -6.05
C LEU A 95 3.15 -21.80 -6.26
N ASP A 96 2.97 -22.78 -5.39
CA ASP A 96 1.84 -23.72 -5.37
C ASP A 96 0.52 -23.08 -4.88
N LYS A 97 0.59 -21.84 -4.38
CA LYS A 97 -0.55 -21.07 -3.89
C LYS A 97 -0.89 -19.87 -4.78
N ALA A 98 -0.25 -19.75 -5.94
CA ALA A 98 -0.42 -18.62 -6.83
C ALA A 98 -1.84 -18.55 -7.45
N ALA A 99 -2.31 -17.33 -7.64
CA ALA A 99 -3.55 -16.96 -8.31
C ALA A 99 -3.27 -15.94 -9.43
N CYS A 100 -4.32 -15.48 -10.11
CA CYS A 100 -4.21 -14.56 -11.26
C CYS A 100 -3.73 -13.14 -10.92
N HIS A 101 -3.76 -12.72 -9.66
CA HIS A 101 -3.30 -11.41 -9.19
C HIS A 101 -2.80 -11.49 -7.74
N THR A 102 -2.05 -10.47 -7.32
CA THR A 102 -1.55 -10.30 -5.94
C THR A 102 -1.71 -8.86 -5.53
N ALA A 103 -2.12 -8.62 -4.30
CA ALA A 103 -2.22 -7.28 -3.75
C ALA A 103 -1.42 -7.11 -2.46
N GLU A 104 -1.01 -5.88 -2.19
CA GLU A 104 -0.36 -5.44 -0.96
C GLU A 104 -1.30 -4.45 -0.26
N VAL A 105 -1.60 -4.67 1.01
CA VAL A 105 -2.43 -3.77 1.83
C VAL A 105 -1.92 -3.72 3.26
N GLY A 106 -1.48 -2.53 3.69
CA GLY A 106 -0.76 -2.39 4.96
C GLY A 106 0.46 -3.32 4.99
N PRO A 107 0.63 -4.14 6.04
CA PRO A 107 1.75 -5.08 6.14
C PRO A 107 1.47 -6.45 5.49
N TYR A 108 0.32 -6.62 4.82
CA TYR A 108 -0.15 -7.92 4.36
C TYR A 108 -0.14 -8.05 2.84
N ILE A 109 0.11 -9.28 2.38
CA ILE A 109 -0.21 -9.71 1.02
C ILE A 109 -1.65 -10.27 0.95
N VAL A 110 -2.28 -10.14 -0.20
CA VAL A 110 -3.59 -10.72 -0.51
C VAL A 110 -3.46 -11.39 -1.88
N GLU A 111 -3.48 -12.72 -1.91
CA GLU A 111 -3.28 -13.51 -3.12
C GLU A 111 -4.62 -14.07 -3.62
N GLY A 112 -5.03 -13.66 -4.83
CA GLY A 112 -6.23 -14.17 -5.49
C GLY A 112 -7.54 -13.51 -5.07
N HIS A 113 -8.65 -14.11 -5.52
CA HIS A 113 -10.01 -13.58 -5.45
C HIS A 113 -10.62 -13.60 -4.04
N ILE A 114 -9.96 -12.97 -3.07
CA ILE A 114 -10.36 -12.99 -1.66
C ILE A 114 -11.51 -11.99 -1.41
N PRO A 115 -12.56 -12.35 -0.65
CA PRO A 115 -13.60 -11.41 -0.24
C PRO A 115 -13.06 -10.21 0.53
N ALA A 116 -13.51 -9.01 0.15
CA ALA A 116 -13.13 -7.77 0.83
C ALA A 116 -13.43 -7.78 2.34
N THR A 117 -14.47 -8.50 2.78
CA THR A 117 -14.79 -8.71 4.21
C THR A 117 -13.67 -9.42 4.95
N ASP A 118 -12.99 -10.38 4.32
CA ASP A 118 -11.90 -11.13 4.91
C ASP A 118 -10.63 -10.27 4.99
N ILE A 119 -10.40 -9.43 3.98
CA ILE A 119 -9.30 -8.45 3.98
C ILE A 119 -9.52 -7.40 5.10
N GLN A 120 -10.74 -6.89 5.24
CA GLN A 120 -11.10 -5.98 6.33
C GLN A 120 -10.94 -6.65 7.70
N ARG A 121 -11.32 -7.92 7.83
CA ARG A 121 -11.10 -8.70 9.06
C ARG A 121 -9.61 -8.85 9.36
N LEU A 122 -8.78 -9.20 8.38
CA LEU A 122 -7.33 -9.29 8.51
C LEU A 122 -6.73 -7.97 9.03
N LEU A 123 -7.14 -6.84 8.45
CA LEU A 123 -6.64 -5.52 8.83
C LEU A 123 -7.11 -5.06 10.22
N ARG A 124 -8.26 -5.56 10.68
CA ARG A 124 -8.80 -5.28 12.01
C ARG A 124 -8.14 -6.14 13.09
N GLU A 125 -8.02 -7.44 12.85
CA GLU A 125 -7.46 -8.41 13.80
C GLU A 125 -5.93 -8.32 13.87
N ARG A 126 -5.30 -7.88 12.78
CA ARG A 126 -3.85 -7.71 12.64
C ARG A 126 -3.03 -8.91 13.15
N PRO A 127 -3.32 -10.15 12.72
CA PRO A 127 -2.57 -11.31 13.16
C PRO A 127 -1.10 -11.23 12.76
N LEU A 128 -0.24 -11.95 13.48
CA LEU A 128 1.18 -12.14 13.13
C LEU A 128 1.30 -13.09 11.93
N ALA A 129 0.94 -12.58 10.76
CA ALA A 129 0.88 -13.29 9.50
C ALA A 129 1.56 -12.46 8.40
N ARG A 130 1.76 -13.09 7.24
CA ARG A 130 2.18 -12.42 6.01
C ARG A 130 0.99 -11.98 5.18
N GLY A 131 -0.14 -12.68 5.24
CA GLY A 131 -1.30 -12.31 4.44
C GLY A 131 -2.34 -13.40 4.30
N LEU A 132 -3.21 -13.23 3.31
CA LEU A 132 -4.25 -14.18 2.94
C LEU A 132 -3.98 -14.75 1.55
N LEU A 133 -4.33 -16.02 1.36
CA LEU A 133 -4.20 -16.73 0.09
C LEU A 133 -5.53 -17.38 -0.31
N LEU A 134 -5.93 -17.23 -1.56
CA LEU A 134 -6.95 -18.04 -2.22
C LEU A 134 -6.37 -18.57 -3.54
N PRO A 135 -5.77 -19.78 -3.51
CA PRO A 135 -5.10 -20.34 -4.67
C PRO A 135 -6.02 -20.55 -5.88
N GLY A 136 -5.46 -20.38 -7.08
CA GLY A 136 -6.19 -20.57 -8.33
C GLY A 136 -7.25 -19.49 -8.59
N MET A 137 -8.41 -19.89 -9.11
CA MET A 137 -9.54 -19.01 -9.39
C MET A 137 -10.88 -19.72 -9.10
N PRO A 138 -11.23 -19.93 -7.81
CA PRO A 138 -12.45 -20.67 -7.46
C PRO A 138 -13.70 -19.98 -7.99
N ALA A 139 -14.58 -20.74 -8.65
CA ALA A 139 -15.87 -20.22 -9.11
C ALA A 139 -16.70 -19.67 -7.95
N GLY A 140 -17.39 -18.55 -8.17
CA GLY A 140 -18.20 -17.88 -7.16
C GLY A 140 -17.42 -17.05 -6.13
N SER A 141 -16.08 -17.05 -6.17
CA SER A 141 -15.29 -16.03 -5.48
C SER A 141 -15.47 -14.65 -6.16
N PRO A 142 -15.21 -13.52 -5.48
CA PRO A 142 -15.46 -12.20 -6.07
C PRO A 142 -14.68 -11.94 -7.35
N GLY A 143 -15.35 -11.57 -8.43
CA GLY A 143 -14.78 -11.48 -9.78
C GLY A 143 -14.78 -12.80 -10.56
N MET A 144 -15.22 -13.89 -9.95
CA MET A 144 -15.38 -15.23 -10.54
C MET A 144 -16.83 -15.74 -10.40
N GLU A 145 -17.79 -14.85 -10.14
CA GLU A 145 -19.21 -15.20 -10.03
C GLU A 145 -19.76 -15.67 -11.38
N VAL A 146 -20.62 -16.70 -11.33
CA VAL A 146 -21.36 -17.18 -12.50
C VAL A 146 -22.86 -16.97 -12.22
N PRO A 147 -23.54 -16.06 -12.95
CA PRO A 147 -24.94 -15.76 -12.71
C PRO A 147 -25.83 -17.02 -12.74
N GLY A 148 -26.70 -17.16 -11.74
CA GLY A 148 -27.63 -18.28 -11.63
C GLY A 148 -27.01 -19.59 -11.12
N MET A 149 -25.70 -19.63 -10.85
CA MET A 149 -25.04 -20.82 -10.33
C MET A 149 -24.81 -20.72 -8.81
N PRO A 150 -24.95 -21.83 -8.07
CA PRO A 150 -24.50 -21.91 -6.69
C PRO A 150 -23.00 -21.62 -6.59
N VAL A 151 -22.56 -21.06 -5.46
CA VAL A 151 -21.13 -20.84 -5.17
C VAL A 151 -20.57 -22.13 -4.55
N PRO A 152 -19.64 -22.84 -5.25
CA PRO A 152 -18.95 -23.98 -4.67
C PRO A 152 -18.10 -23.56 -3.46
N GLY A 153 -17.86 -24.51 -2.57
CA GLY A 153 -17.10 -24.29 -1.35
C GLY A 153 -15.65 -23.92 -1.64
N TYR A 154 -15.16 -22.84 -1.03
CA TYR A 154 -13.73 -22.50 -1.06
C TYR A 154 -13.27 -21.99 0.30
N THR A 155 -11.96 -22.09 0.54
CA THR A 155 -11.31 -21.71 1.80
C THR A 155 -10.26 -20.66 1.50
N VAL A 156 -10.34 -19.53 2.19
CA VAL A 156 -9.24 -18.56 2.24
C VAL A 156 -8.28 -19.02 3.33
N GLU A 157 -7.00 -19.05 3.02
CA GLU A 157 -5.93 -19.47 3.92
C GLU A 157 -5.21 -18.24 4.50
N LEU A 158 -4.84 -18.30 5.77
CA LEU A 158 -3.90 -17.39 6.40
C LEU A 158 -2.48 -17.90 6.15
N LEU A 159 -1.61 -17.05 5.61
CA LEU A 159 -0.18 -17.35 5.43
C LEU A 159 0.61 -16.85 6.65
N GLY A 160 1.18 -17.78 7.40
CA GLY A 160 2.09 -17.50 8.51
C GLY A 160 3.43 -16.89 8.06
N ARG A 161 4.16 -16.28 9.00
CA ARG A 161 5.53 -15.78 8.76
C ARG A 161 6.55 -16.88 8.48
N ASP A 162 6.24 -18.09 8.92
CA ASP A 162 7.01 -19.31 8.69
C ASP A 162 6.67 -20.01 7.35
N GLY A 163 5.78 -19.42 6.54
CA GLY A 163 5.36 -19.97 5.25
C GLY A 163 4.28 -21.05 5.35
N ARG A 164 3.88 -21.48 6.56
CA ARG A 164 2.76 -22.42 6.74
C ARG A 164 1.43 -21.72 6.51
N THR A 165 0.43 -22.49 6.10
CA THR A 165 -0.93 -21.98 5.93
C THR A 165 -1.92 -22.63 6.90
N ALA A 166 -2.99 -21.91 7.22
CA ALA A 166 -4.10 -22.40 8.02
C ALA A 166 -5.43 -21.83 7.48
N PRO A 167 -6.58 -22.52 7.62
CA PRO A 167 -7.86 -21.97 7.22
C PRO A 167 -8.17 -20.65 7.96
N PHE A 168 -8.56 -19.61 7.22
CA PHE A 168 -8.95 -18.30 7.76
C PHE A 168 -10.47 -18.10 7.74
N SER A 169 -11.10 -18.48 6.62
CA SER A 169 -12.55 -18.40 6.40
C SER A 169 -12.97 -19.47 5.37
N ARG A 170 -14.26 -19.82 5.37
CA ARG A 170 -14.87 -20.69 4.36
C ARG A 170 -16.08 -19.99 3.78
N HIS A 171 -16.27 -20.16 2.48
CA HIS A 171 -17.35 -19.55 1.70
C HIS A 171 -17.97 -20.60 0.78
N GLY A 172 -19.18 -20.32 0.28
CA GLY A 172 -19.90 -21.24 -0.60
C GLY A 172 -20.49 -22.45 0.15
N ARG A 173 -21.05 -23.38 -0.61
CA ARG A 173 -21.60 -24.65 -0.09
C ARG A 173 -20.59 -25.78 -0.28
N ALA A 174 -20.54 -26.72 0.65
CA ALA A 174 -19.71 -27.91 0.49
C ALA A 174 -20.11 -28.65 -0.80
N SER A 175 -19.12 -29.15 -1.54
CA SER A 175 -19.30 -29.86 -2.81
C SER A 175 -20.10 -31.17 -2.69
N ASP A 176 -20.31 -31.66 -1.47
CA ASP A 176 -20.83 -33.01 -1.20
C ASP A 176 -22.34 -33.02 -0.86
N GLU A 177 -23.04 -31.89 -1.02
CA GLU A 177 -24.50 -31.75 -0.77
C GLU A 177 -25.35 -31.74 -2.05
N THR A 178 -24.89 -32.37 -3.15
CA THR A 178 -25.69 -32.55 -4.39
C THR A 178 -25.78 -34.03 -4.72
#